data_AF-A0A3S1FSJ0-F1
#
_entry.id   AF-A0A3S1FSJ0-F1
#
_cell.length_a   1.000
_cell.length_b   1.000
_cell.length_c   1.000
_cell.angle_alpha   90.00
_cell.angle_beta   90.00
_cell.angle_gamma   90.00
#
_symmetry.space_group_name_H-M   'P 1'
#
loop_
_entity.id
_entity.type
_entity.pdbx_description
1 polymer ?
#
loop_
_entity_poly.entity_id
_entity_poly.type
_entity_poly.pdbx_seq_one_letter_code
_entity_poly.pdbx_strand_id
1 'polypeptide(L)'
;MSQDNLMSDLELHNYFSRLPEEALKEFTDWCIFEQAIAAGYEFTPDRKKLEDLEGAYYIEELVDQFVKATRNTIEGGLAALLAGTQADKNALKGIPIVVDFISLYVKYLAPKGKNNTLPVDEKLAQASQDQLDKLREIAKKYNVEI
;
A
#
# COMPACT_ATOMS: atom_id res chain seq x y z
N MET A 1 -17.96 19.22 -10.53
CA MET A 1 -16.65 18.61 -10.24
C MET A 1 -16.33 17.70 -11.42
N SER A 2 -15.21 17.95 -12.11
CA SER A 2 -14.76 17.20 -13.28
C SER A 2 -14.33 15.78 -12.85
N GLN A 3 -14.53 14.76 -13.70
CA GLN A 3 -14.03 13.40 -13.44
C GLN A 3 -12.50 13.37 -13.24
N ASP A 4 -11.77 14.30 -13.85
CA ASP A 4 -10.32 14.44 -13.69
C ASP A 4 -9.88 14.82 -12.26
N ASN A 5 -10.67 15.64 -11.54
CA ASN A 5 -10.39 15.95 -10.12
C ASN A 5 -10.67 14.74 -9.21
N LEU A 6 -11.62 13.88 -9.58
CA LEU A 6 -11.94 12.68 -8.81
C LEU A 6 -10.85 11.62 -8.95
N MET A 7 -10.23 11.51 -10.14
CA MET A 7 -9.09 10.61 -10.37
C MET A 7 -7.80 11.14 -9.74
N SER A 8 -7.53 12.45 -9.74
CA SER A 8 -6.33 13.01 -9.08
C SER A 8 -6.38 12.85 -7.56
N ASP A 9 -7.57 12.90 -6.95
CA ASP A 9 -7.75 12.70 -5.51
C ASP A 9 -7.44 11.25 -5.08
N LEU A 10 -7.51 10.27 -6.00
CA LEU A 10 -7.18 8.86 -5.74
C LEU A 10 -5.69 8.55 -5.91
N GLU A 11 -4.90 9.50 -6.41
CA GLU A 11 -3.47 9.33 -6.63
C GLU A 11 -2.67 9.56 -5.35
N LEU A 12 -2.60 8.53 -4.51
CA LEU A 12 -1.96 8.55 -3.18
C LEU A 12 -0.50 9.06 -3.22
N HIS A 13 0.21 8.80 -4.32
CA HIS A 13 1.61 9.20 -4.50
C HIS A 13 1.82 10.73 -4.39
N ASN A 14 0.80 11.54 -4.66
CA ASN A 14 0.86 13.00 -4.51
C ASN A 14 1.02 13.46 -3.05
N TYR A 15 0.77 12.56 -2.09
CA TYR A 15 0.66 12.87 -0.67
C TYR A 15 1.77 12.25 0.19
N PHE A 16 2.35 11.11 -0.22
CA PHE A 16 3.30 10.38 0.63
C PHE A 16 4.54 11.20 1.03
N SER A 17 5.02 12.08 0.17
CA SER A 17 6.18 12.94 0.48
C SER A 17 5.91 14.01 1.56
N ARG A 18 4.64 14.27 1.88
CA ARG A 18 4.23 15.26 2.89
C ARG A 18 4.03 14.65 4.27
N LEU A 19 3.93 13.32 4.33
CA LEU A 19 3.63 12.61 5.57
C LEU A 19 4.91 12.33 6.35
N PRO A 20 4.87 12.43 7.69
CA PRO A 20 5.99 11.99 8.52
C PRO A 20 6.16 10.48 8.43
N GLU A 21 7.36 10.00 8.76
CA GLU A 21 7.71 8.58 8.65
C GLU A 21 6.80 7.68 9.48
N GLU A 22 6.36 8.13 10.66
CA GLU A 22 5.45 7.40 11.52
C GLU A 22 4.08 7.20 10.86
N ALA A 23 3.60 8.19 10.11
CA ALA A 23 2.35 8.10 9.34
C ALA A 23 2.50 7.12 8.16
N LEU A 24 3.64 7.17 7.46
CA LEU A 24 3.97 6.24 6.38
C LEU A 24 4.08 4.79 6.89
N LYS A 25 4.65 4.61 8.08
CA LYS A 25 4.72 3.33 8.78
C LYS A 25 3.32 2.81 9.11
N GLU A 26 2.47 3.63 9.74
CA GLU A 26 1.10 3.25 10.10
C GLU A 26 0.27 2.88 8.86
N PHE A 27 0.42 3.62 7.77
CA PHE A 27 -0.24 3.31 6.52
C PHE A 27 0.25 2.00 5.90
N THR A 28 1.57 1.76 5.93
CA THR A 28 2.17 0.50 5.46
C THR A 28 1.66 -0.70 6.26
N ASP A 29 1.66 -0.58 7.61
CA ASP A 29 1.12 -1.59 8.51
C ASP A 29 -0.35 -1.90 8.16
N TRP A 30 -1.16 -0.87 7.94
CA TRP A 30 -2.57 -1.02 7.56
C TRP A 30 -2.75 -1.74 6.21
N CYS A 31 -1.98 -1.36 5.18
CA CYS A 31 -2.06 -2.02 3.86
C CYS A 31 -1.78 -3.53 3.99
N ILE A 32 -0.77 -3.91 4.77
CA ILE A 32 -0.36 -5.31 4.90
C ILE A 32 -1.28 -6.09 5.84
N PHE A 33 -1.55 -5.57 7.04
CA PHE A 33 -2.23 -6.33 8.09
C PHE A 33 -3.76 -6.19 8.08
N GLU A 34 -4.30 -5.19 7.40
CA GLU A 34 -5.76 -5.05 7.28
C GLU A 34 -6.21 -5.31 5.85
N GLN A 35 -5.75 -4.52 4.89
CA GLN A 35 -6.28 -4.61 3.53
C GLN A 35 -5.92 -5.93 2.83
N ALA A 36 -4.66 -6.36 2.90
CA ALA A 36 -4.24 -7.62 2.29
C ALA A 36 -4.85 -8.85 2.99
N ILE A 37 -4.95 -8.84 4.32
CA ILE A 37 -5.60 -9.91 5.10
C ILE A 37 -7.08 -9.99 4.76
N ALA A 38 -7.78 -8.85 4.63
CA ALA A 38 -9.18 -8.82 4.22
C ALA A 38 -9.38 -9.45 2.83
N ALA A 39 -8.42 -9.29 1.92
CA ALA A 39 -8.42 -9.97 0.62
C ALA A 39 -8.05 -11.47 0.70
N GLY A 40 -7.51 -11.93 1.82
CA GLY A 40 -7.16 -13.33 2.06
C GLY A 40 -5.67 -13.66 1.89
N TYR A 41 -4.81 -12.64 1.91
CA TYR A 41 -3.36 -12.79 1.96
C TYR A 41 -2.91 -12.77 3.42
N GLU A 42 -2.91 -13.93 4.05
CA GLU A 42 -2.41 -14.09 5.41
C GLU A 42 -0.89 -13.94 5.43
N PHE A 43 -0.40 -13.15 6.38
CA PHE A 43 1.01 -12.88 6.54
C PHE A 43 1.37 -12.78 8.03
N THR A 44 2.47 -13.42 8.40
CA THR A 44 3.04 -13.33 9.76
C THR A 44 4.49 -12.92 9.61
N PRO A 45 4.87 -11.69 9.98
CA PRO A 45 6.24 -11.23 9.86
C PRO A 45 7.14 -11.90 10.91
N ASP A 46 8.43 -11.98 10.58
CA ASP A 46 9.48 -12.24 11.56
C ASP A 46 9.68 -11.00 12.43
N ARG A 47 8.98 -10.97 13.57
CA ARG A 47 9.00 -9.84 14.50
C ARG A 47 10.40 -9.53 15.04
N LYS A 48 11.27 -10.52 15.18
CA LYS A 48 12.64 -10.30 15.67
C LYS A 48 13.47 -9.44 14.73
N LYS A 49 13.14 -9.44 13.43
CA LYS A 49 13.79 -8.59 12.43
C LYS A 49 13.22 -7.19 12.38
N LEU A 50 12.03 -6.99 12.95
CA LEU A 50 11.36 -5.69 13.01
C LEU A 50 11.58 -4.98 14.36
N GLU A 51 11.96 -5.71 15.39
CA GLU A 51 12.29 -5.19 16.72
C GLU A 51 13.41 -4.15 16.62
N ASP A 52 13.22 -3.02 17.30
CA ASP A 52 14.17 -1.91 17.42
C ASP A 52 14.60 -1.22 16.10
N LEU A 53 13.93 -1.52 14.96
CA LEU A 53 14.16 -0.79 13.71
C LEU A 53 13.53 0.61 13.76
N GLU A 54 14.27 1.61 13.27
CA GLU A 54 13.73 2.92 12.95
C GLU A 54 12.68 2.81 11.83
N GLY A 55 11.76 3.78 11.72
CA GLY A 55 10.57 3.67 10.89
C GLY A 55 10.87 3.37 9.42
N ALA A 56 11.89 4.00 8.84
CA ALA A 56 12.38 3.75 7.49
C ALA A 56 12.76 2.29 7.26
N TYR A 57 13.65 1.76 8.10
CA TYR A 57 14.12 0.38 7.99
C TYR A 57 13.02 -0.63 8.34
N TYR A 58 12.14 -0.28 9.28
CA TYR A 58 10.96 -1.09 9.59
C TYR A 58 10.07 -1.25 8.35
N ILE A 59 9.78 -0.15 7.64
CA ILE A 59 8.94 -0.17 6.43
C ILE A 59 9.59 -1.06 5.37
N GLU A 60 10.88 -0.86 5.10
CA GLU A 60 11.62 -1.64 4.10
C GLU A 60 11.62 -3.15 4.44
N GLU A 61 11.95 -3.52 5.68
CA GLU A 61 12.01 -4.91 6.11
C GLU A 61 10.62 -5.56 6.10
N LEU A 62 9.58 -4.86 6.57
CA LEU A 62 8.21 -5.37 6.55
C LEU A 62 7.72 -5.62 5.12
N VAL A 63 7.96 -4.66 4.21
CA VAL A 63 7.59 -4.78 2.80
C VAL A 63 8.34 -5.92 2.13
N ASP A 64 9.65 -6.06 2.36
CA ASP A 64 10.46 -7.15 1.82
C ASP A 64 9.93 -8.52 2.27
N GLN A 65 9.64 -8.68 3.57
CA GLN A 65 9.07 -9.92 4.09
C GLN A 65 7.70 -10.24 3.47
N PHE A 66 6.81 -9.25 3.37
CA PHE A 66 5.48 -9.44 2.79
C PHE A 66 5.55 -9.81 1.30
N VAL A 67 6.39 -9.12 0.52
CA VAL A 67 6.58 -9.38 -0.90
C VAL A 67 7.18 -10.77 -1.12
N LYS A 68 8.17 -11.19 -0.31
CA LYS A 68 8.72 -12.55 -0.38
C LYS A 68 7.69 -13.64 -0.10
N ALA A 69 6.76 -13.38 0.82
CA ALA A 69 5.69 -14.31 1.16
C ALA A 69 4.64 -14.43 0.05
N THR A 70 4.34 -13.33 -0.66
CA THR A 70 3.19 -13.26 -1.57
C THR A 70 3.55 -13.35 -3.05
N ARG A 71 4.79 -13.00 -3.46
CA ARG A 71 5.19 -12.95 -4.88
C ARG A 71 5.39 -14.31 -5.57
N ASN A 72 5.44 -15.40 -4.82
CA ASN A 72 5.79 -16.72 -5.36
C ASN A 72 4.65 -17.38 -6.17
N THR A 73 3.48 -16.75 -6.22
CA THR A 73 2.37 -17.13 -7.11
C THR A 73 2.42 -16.32 -8.41
N ILE A 74 1.71 -16.78 -9.44
CA ILE A 74 1.62 -16.04 -10.72
C ILE A 74 0.96 -14.68 -10.49
N GLU A 75 -0.11 -14.66 -9.70
CA GLU A 75 -0.85 -13.46 -9.33
C GLU A 75 0.03 -12.49 -8.54
N GLY A 76 0.82 -13.02 -7.59
CA GLY A 76 1.74 -12.23 -6.78
C GLY A 76 2.89 -11.64 -7.60
N GLY A 77 3.45 -12.40 -8.54
CA GLY A 77 4.47 -11.90 -9.45
C GLY A 77 3.95 -10.82 -10.39
N LEU A 78 2.75 -10.99 -10.95
CA LEU A 78 2.13 -9.99 -11.83
C LEU A 78 1.79 -8.71 -11.07
N ALA A 79 1.21 -8.82 -9.88
CA ALA A 79 0.88 -7.66 -9.05
C ALA A 79 2.15 -6.87 -8.67
N ALA A 80 3.25 -7.57 -8.35
CA ALA A 80 4.53 -6.92 -8.03
C ALA A 80 5.11 -6.17 -9.23
N LEU A 81 5.04 -6.76 -10.43
CA LEU A 81 5.48 -6.13 -11.67
C LEU A 81 4.67 -4.86 -11.98
N LEU A 82 3.35 -4.93 -11.88
CA LEU A 82 2.47 -3.78 -12.12
C LEU A 82 2.71 -2.66 -11.10
N ALA A 83 2.83 -3.02 -9.82
CA ALA A 83 3.10 -2.07 -8.74
C ALA A 83 4.44 -1.37 -8.92
N GLY A 84 5.53 -2.12 -9.18
CA GLY A 84 6.85 -1.53 -9.42
C GLY A 84 6.86 -0.61 -10.64
N THR A 85 6.27 -1.06 -11.75
CA THR A 85 6.17 -0.25 -12.98
C THR A 85 5.41 1.05 -12.76
N GLN A 86 4.36 1.04 -11.93
CA GLN A 86 3.60 2.25 -11.63
C GLN A 86 4.32 3.14 -10.61
N ALA A 87 4.92 2.58 -9.55
CA ALA A 87 5.66 3.34 -8.56
C ALA A 87 6.86 4.09 -9.17
N ASP A 88 7.58 3.44 -10.10
CA ASP A 88 8.71 4.05 -10.82
C ASP A 88 8.29 5.30 -11.62
N LYS A 89 7.04 5.37 -12.10
CA LYS A 89 6.51 6.52 -12.84
C LYS A 89 6.18 7.70 -11.94
N ASN A 90 5.88 7.45 -10.67
CA ASN A 90 5.46 8.48 -9.71
C ASN A 90 6.63 9.33 -9.21
N ALA A 91 7.88 8.98 -9.56
CA ALA A 91 9.10 9.73 -9.30
C ALA A 91 9.35 10.09 -7.81
N LEU A 92 8.77 9.31 -6.89
CA LEU A 92 9.03 9.39 -5.46
C LEU A 92 10.46 8.93 -5.12
N LYS A 93 10.97 9.34 -3.96
CA LYS A 93 12.32 9.00 -3.49
C LYS A 93 12.30 8.69 -2.00
N GLY A 94 13.27 7.89 -1.55
CA GLY A 94 13.35 7.44 -0.17
C GLY A 94 12.14 6.60 0.22
N ILE A 95 11.78 6.60 1.50
CA ILE A 95 10.68 5.79 2.03
C ILE A 95 9.33 5.97 1.31
N PRO A 96 8.91 7.17 0.87
CA PRO A 96 7.69 7.34 0.08
C PRO A 96 7.56 6.41 -1.14
N ILE A 97 8.66 6.08 -1.86
CA ILE A 97 8.56 5.16 -3.01
C ILE A 97 8.26 3.72 -2.57
N VAL A 98 8.77 3.31 -1.41
CA VAL A 98 8.53 1.98 -0.84
C VAL A 98 7.06 1.86 -0.42
N VAL A 99 6.53 2.93 0.19
CA VAL A 99 5.12 3.03 0.62
C VAL A 99 4.17 3.04 -0.58
N ASP A 100 4.52 3.77 -1.63
CA ASP A 100 3.75 3.79 -2.88
C ASP A 100 3.74 2.41 -3.53
N PHE A 101 4.90 1.77 -3.62
CA PHE A 101 5.01 0.41 -4.14
C PHE A 101 4.12 -0.57 -3.36
N ILE A 102 4.19 -0.62 -2.03
CA ILE A 102 3.38 -1.58 -1.24
C ILE A 102 1.89 -1.29 -1.33
N SER A 103 1.50 -0.02 -1.35
CA SER A 103 0.11 0.39 -1.56
C SER A 103 -0.43 -0.12 -2.90
N LEU A 104 0.32 0.11 -3.98
CA LEU A 104 -0.01 -0.39 -5.31
C LEU A 104 -0.01 -1.92 -5.37
N TYR A 105 0.94 -2.56 -4.71
CA TYR A 105 1.06 -4.01 -4.69
C TYR A 105 -0.16 -4.65 -4.03
N VAL A 106 -0.54 -4.19 -2.83
CA VAL A 106 -1.74 -4.67 -2.14
C VAL A 106 -3.00 -4.37 -2.95
N LYS A 107 -3.10 -3.19 -3.58
CA LYS A 107 -4.21 -2.85 -4.48
C LYS A 107 -4.35 -3.86 -5.62
N TYR A 108 -3.25 -4.26 -6.25
CA TYR A 108 -3.27 -5.24 -7.34
C TYR A 108 -3.45 -6.69 -6.88
N LEU A 109 -3.05 -7.01 -5.66
CA LEU A 109 -3.32 -8.32 -5.04
C LEU A 109 -4.80 -8.48 -4.68
N ALA A 110 -5.46 -7.43 -4.19
CA ALA A 110 -6.79 -7.51 -3.60
C ALA A 110 -7.86 -8.17 -4.49
N PRO A 111 -7.96 -7.87 -5.80
CA PRO A 111 -8.90 -8.55 -6.71
C PRO A 111 -8.64 -10.04 -6.90
N LYS A 112 -7.40 -10.49 -6.67
CA LYS A 112 -6.95 -11.88 -6.84
C LYS A 112 -7.05 -12.70 -5.55
N GLY A 113 -7.34 -12.05 -4.43
CA GLY A 113 -7.44 -12.70 -3.14
C GLY A 113 -8.65 -13.63 -3.04
N LYS A 114 -8.48 -14.75 -2.32
CA LYS A 114 -9.50 -15.80 -2.14
C LYS A 114 -10.80 -15.30 -1.49
N ASN A 115 -10.73 -14.19 -0.75
CA ASN A 115 -11.89 -13.60 -0.07
C ASN A 115 -12.62 -12.55 -0.93
N ASN A 116 -12.10 -12.22 -2.12
CA ASN A 116 -12.76 -11.25 -2.99
C ASN A 116 -13.98 -11.86 -3.67
N THR A 117 -15.14 -11.23 -3.50
CA THR A 117 -16.41 -11.59 -4.15
C THR A 117 -16.83 -10.61 -5.24
N LEU A 118 -16.10 -9.51 -5.41
CA LEU A 118 -16.42 -8.46 -6.37
C LEU A 118 -15.72 -8.70 -7.72
N PRO A 119 -16.27 -8.18 -8.83
CA PRO A 119 -15.55 -8.04 -10.09
C PRO A 119 -14.21 -7.30 -9.92
N VAL A 120 -13.25 -7.58 -10.80
CA VAL A 120 -11.88 -7.04 -10.67
C VAL A 120 -11.86 -5.51 -10.64
N ASP A 121 -12.56 -4.85 -11.55
CA ASP A 121 -12.56 -3.40 -11.66
C ASP A 121 -13.24 -2.74 -10.45
N GLU A 122 -14.32 -3.33 -9.94
CA GLU A 122 -15.00 -2.88 -8.72
C GLU A 122 -14.08 -3.03 -7.50
N LYS A 123 -13.35 -4.15 -7.40
CA LYS A 123 -12.43 -4.37 -6.28
C LYS A 123 -11.23 -3.42 -6.33
N LEU A 124 -10.72 -3.10 -7.52
CA LEU A 124 -9.65 -2.11 -7.68
C LEU A 124 -10.09 -0.70 -7.28
N ALA A 125 -11.31 -0.30 -7.68
CA ALA A 125 -11.90 0.97 -7.28
C ALA A 125 -12.09 1.05 -5.76
N GLN A 126 -12.67 0.00 -5.17
CA GLN A 126 -12.86 -0.09 -3.72
C GLN A 126 -11.52 -0.04 -2.98
N ALA A 127 -10.52 -0.81 -3.42
CA ALA A 127 -9.20 -0.83 -2.77
C ALA A 127 -8.50 0.53 -2.82
N SER A 128 -8.65 1.26 -3.93
CA SER A 128 -8.13 2.63 -4.08
C SER A 128 -8.82 3.60 -3.12
N GLN A 129 -10.16 3.50 -3.01
CA GLN A 129 -10.94 4.35 -2.12
C GLN A 129 -10.62 4.06 -0.65
N ASP A 130 -10.56 2.79 -0.25
CA ASP A 130 -10.21 2.37 1.12
C ASP A 130 -8.83 2.92 1.52
N GLN A 131 -7.86 2.86 0.60
CA GLN A 131 -6.51 3.40 0.83
C GLN A 131 -6.52 4.92 0.98
N LEU A 132 -7.27 5.64 0.15
CA LEU A 132 -7.39 7.10 0.27
C LEU A 132 -8.04 7.50 1.59
N ASP A 133 -9.13 6.83 1.96
CA ASP A 133 -9.83 7.11 3.21
C ASP A 133 -8.94 6.82 4.41
N LYS A 134 -8.18 5.73 4.38
CA LYS A 134 -7.22 5.44 5.45
C LYS A 134 -6.09 6.46 5.49
N LEU A 135 -5.55 6.86 4.33
CA LEU A 135 -4.51 7.88 4.28
C LEU A 135 -5.01 9.20 4.88
N ARG A 136 -6.24 9.62 4.58
CA ARG A 136 -6.91 10.80 5.17
C ARG A 136 -7.06 10.71 6.68
N GLU A 137 -7.49 9.56 7.18
CA GLU A 137 -7.58 9.31 8.62
C GLU A 137 -6.22 9.49 9.31
N ILE A 138 -5.18 8.88 8.75
CA ILE A 138 -3.81 8.95 9.28
C ILE A 138 -3.27 10.38 9.16
N ALA A 139 -3.36 11.02 7.99
CA ALA A 139 -2.87 12.39 7.79
C ALA A 139 -3.47 13.37 8.79
N LYS A 140 -4.78 13.25 9.07
CA LYS A 140 -5.46 14.04 10.09
C LYS A 140 -4.88 13.84 11.50
N LYS A 141 -4.52 12.61 11.88
CA LYS A 141 -3.88 12.30 13.16
C LYS A 141 -2.52 13.00 13.32
N TYR A 142 -1.80 13.18 12.20
CA TYR A 142 -0.49 13.84 12.16
C TYR A 142 -0.55 15.32 11.75
N ASN A 143 -1.75 15.93 11.68
CA ASN A 143 -1.97 17.32 11.26
C ASN A 143 -1.40 17.67 9.87
N VAL A 144 -1.49 16.73 8.92
CA VAL A 144 -1.13 16.93 7.50
C VAL A 144 -2.41 17.04 6.67
N GLU A 145 -2.49 18.05 5.80
CA GLU A 145 -3.60 18.23 4.86
C GLU A 145 -3.33 17.48 3.54
N ILE A 146 -4.31 16.66 3.12
CA ILE A 146 -4.32 15.88 1.87
C ILE A 146 -5.68 15.90 1.20
#